data_AF-A0A970KG71-F1
#
_entry.id   AF-A0A970KG71-F1
#
_cell.length_a   1.000
_cell.length_b   1.000
_cell.length_c   1.000
_cell.angle_alpha   90.00
_cell.angle_beta   90.00
_cell.angle_gamma   90.00
#
_symmetry.space_group_name_H-M   'P 1'
#
loop_
_entity.id
_entity.type
_entity.pdbx_description
1 polymer ?
#
loop_
_entity_poly.entity_id
_entity_poly.type
_entity_poly.pdbx_seq_one_letter_code
_entity_poly.pdbx_strand_id
1 'polypeptide(L)' 'MSGIIDFHTHAFPDSIAGKVVQNLSSYYGAEITNSGTLGELLRQKDAAGIGCCVVHTAATKPEQV' A
#
# COMPACT_ATOMS: atom_id res chain seq x y z
N MET A 1 -18.82 -2.22 11.84
CA MET A 1 -17.54 -1.63 11.40
C MET A 1 -16.74 -1.30 12.64
N SER A 2 -15.45 -1.66 12.66
CA SER A 2 -14.52 -1.16 13.67
C SER A 2 -14.44 0.38 13.58
N GLY A 3 -14.28 1.04 14.73
CA GLY A 3 -14.11 2.50 14.80
C GLY A 3 -12.70 3.00 14.45
N ILE A 4 -11.78 2.09 14.12
CA ILE A 4 -10.38 2.42 13.80
C ILE A 4 -10.27 2.86 12.34
N ILE A 5 -9.64 4.02 12.12
CA ILE A 5 -9.30 4.55 10.80
C ILE A 5 -7.78 4.61 10.71
N ASP A 6 -7.21 3.89 9.75
CA ASP A 6 -5.82 4.08 9.36
C ASP A 6 -5.75 5.23 8.35
N PHE A 7 -5.21 6.36 8.81
CA PHE A 7 -5.20 7.57 8.00
C PHE A 7 -4.03 7.61 7.00
N HIS A 8 -3.07 6.67 7.05
CA HIS A 8 -1.88 6.74 6.21
C HIS A 8 -1.53 5.38 5.63
N THR A 9 -2.21 5.01 4.55
CA THR A 9 -1.87 3.81 3.78
C THR A 9 -1.50 4.17 2.35
N HIS A 10 -0.79 3.27 1.69
CA HIS A 10 -0.43 3.37 0.27
C HIS A 10 -0.86 2.09 -0.44
N ALA A 11 -1.29 2.23 -1.68
CA ALA A 11 -1.49 1.11 -2.61
C ALA A 11 -1.06 1.55 -4.01
N PHE A 12 -0.34 0.67 -4.71
CA PHE A 12 0.19 0.93 -6.05
C PHE A 12 -0.50 0.04 -7.08
N PRO A 13 -0.55 0.44 -8.37
CA PRO A 13 -1.01 -0.43 -9.44
C PRO A 13 -0.20 -1.74 -9.47
N ASP A 14 -0.89 -2.85 -9.69
CA ASP A 14 -0.31 -4.19 -9.60
C ASP A 14 0.90 -4.38 -10.54
N SER A 15 0.89 -3.73 -11.71
CA SER A 15 1.98 -3.74 -12.70
C SER A 15 3.30 -3.18 -12.17
N ILE A 16 3.26 -2.27 -11.19
CA ILE A 16 4.45 -1.59 -10.65
C ILE A 16 4.68 -1.83 -9.16
N ALA A 17 3.73 -2.40 -8.43
CA ALA A 17 3.77 -2.52 -6.96
C ALA A 17 5.06 -3.18 -6.46
N GLY A 18 5.47 -4.31 -7.06
CA GLY A 18 6.71 -5.00 -6.66
C GLY A 18 7.98 -4.16 -6.85
N LYS A 19 8.06 -3.41 -7.96
CA LYS A 19 9.17 -2.48 -8.22
C LYS A 19 9.19 -1.34 -7.20
N VAL A 20 8.02 -0.80 -6.86
CA VAL A 20 7.89 0.27 -5.86
C VAL A 20 8.33 -0.23 -4.48
N VAL A 21 7.85 -1.39 -4.04
CA VAL A 21 8.25 -2.01 -2.76
C VAL A 21 9.76 -2.22 -2.71
N GLN A 22 10.36 -2.79 -3.77
CA GLN A 22 11.82 -2.98 -3.82
C GLN A 22 12.58 -1.66 -3.70
N ASN A 23 12.14 -0.62 -4.42
CA ASN A 23 12.76 0.70 -4.37
C ASN A 23 12.65 1.32 -2.97
N LEU A 24 11.48 1.22 -2.32
CA LEU A 24 11.26 1.75 -0.98
C LEU A 24 12.10 1.00 0.06
N SER A 25 12.11 -0.33 0.01
CA SER A 25 12.92 -1.16 0.90
C SER A 25 14.40 -0.81 0.80
N SER A 26 14.91 -0.63 -0.43
CA SER A 26 16.29 -0.22 -0.68
C SER A 26 16.57 1.20 -0.19
N TYR A 27 15.70 2.15 -0.51
CA TYR A 27 15.88 3.57 -0.16
C TYR A 27 15.88 3.81 1.34
N TYR A 28 14.97 3.16 2.07
CA TYR A 28 14.87 3.29 3.53
C TYR A 28 15.74 2.28 4.30
N GLY A 29 16.37 1.33 3.62
CA GLY A 29 17.15 0.26 4.26
C GLY A 29 16.30 -0.63 5.18
N ALA A 30 15.00 -0.77 4.89
CA ALA A 30 14.03 -1.49 5.72
C ALA A 30 13.38 -2.61 4.91
N GLU A 31 13.15 -3.76 5.54
CA GLU A 31 12.43 -4.85 4.89
C GLU A 31 10.93 -4.55 4.86
N ILE A 32 10.37 -4.39 3.67
CA ILE A 32 8.93 -4.32 3.45
C ILE A 32 8.46 -5.69 2.97
N THR A 33 7.66 -6.36 3.78
CA THR A 33 7.15 -7.72 3.51
C THR A 33 5.81 -7.72 2.76
N ASN A 34 5.14 -6.57 2.68
CA ASN A 34 3.90 -6.41 1.94
C ASN A 34 4.17 -6.18 0.44
N SER A 35 3.27 -6.67 -0.42
CA SER A 35 3.35 -6.53 -1.89
C SER A 35 3.11 -5.10 -2.41
N GLY A 36 2.51 -4.24 -1.59
CA GLY A 36 2.13 -2.87 -1.99
C GLY A 36 0.85 -2.79 -2.84
N THR A 37 0.11 -3.90 -3.02
CA THR A 37 -1.14 -3.94 -3.79
C THR A 37 -2.36 -3.53 -2.95
N LEU A 38 -3.39 -2.98 -3.60
CA LEU A 38 -4.67 -2.68 -2.93
C LEU A 38 -5.33 -3.94 -2.37
N GLY A 39 -5.24 -5.06 -3.10
CA GLY A 39 -5.81 -6.33 -2.68
C GLY A 39 -5.22 -6.84 -1.37
N GLU A 40 -3.90 -6.71 -1.18
CA GLU A 40 -3.29 -7.05 0.11
C GLU A 40 -3.64 -6.06 1.21
N LEU A 41 -3.63 -4.75 0.91
CA LEU A 41 -4.01 -3.72 1.88
C LEU A 41 -5.40 -3.99 2.49
N LEU A 42 -6.39 -4.34 1.66
CA LEU A 42 -7.73 -4.65 2.15
C LEU A 42 -7.77 -5.90 3.03
N ARG A 43 -7.04 -6.96 2.67
CA ARG A 43 -6.95 -8.18 3.50
C ARG A 43 -6.30 -7.90 4.85
N GLN A 44 -5.21 -7.12 4.86
CA GLN A 44 -4.51 -6.75 6.08
C GLN A 44 -5.36 -5.84 6.96
N LYS A 45 -6.07 -4.87 6.36
CA LYS A 45 -7.04 -4.02 7.04
C LYS A 45 -8.09 -4.86 7.78
N ASP A 46 -8.65 -5.86 7.12
CA ASP A 46 -9.67 -6.73 7.72
C ASP A 46 -9.07 -7.61 8.84
N ALA A 47 -7.90 -8.19 8.62
CA ALA A 47 -7.19 -8.99 9.63
C ALA A 47 -6.80 -8.18 10.88
N ALA A 48 -6.46 -6.90 10.70
CA ALA A 48 -6.13 -5.98 11.79
C ALA A 48 -7.36 -5.36 12.47
N GLY A 49 -8.58 -5.65 12.00
CA GLY A 49 -9.79 -5.03 12.52
C GLY A 49 -9.88 -3.53 12.28
N ILE A 50 -9.29 -3.03 11.19
CA ILE A 50 -9.37 -1.62 10.77
C ILE A 50 -10.65 -1.42 9.95
N GLY A 51 -11.43 -0.40 10.32
CA GLY A 51 -12.72 -0.11 9.68
C GLY A 51 -12.55 0.60 8.33
N CYS A 52 -11.62 1.53 8.25
CA CYS A 52 -11.38 2.38 7.08
C CYS A 52 -9.89 2.67 6.88
N CYS A 53 -9.45 2.76 5.63
CA CYS A 53 -8.10 3.20 5.26
C CYS A 53 -8.18 4.41 4.34
N VAL A 54 -7.39 5.43 4.61
CA VAL A 54 -7.19 6.57 3.70
C VAL A 54 -5.97 6.26 2.83
N VAL A 55 -6.24 5.93 1.57
CA VAL A 55 -5.21 5.52 0.60
C VAL A 55 -4.61 6.74 -0.08
N HIS A 56 -3.31 6.92 0.11
CA HIS A 56 -2.51 7.89 -0.61
C HIS A 56 -1.96 7.24 -1.87
N THR A 57 -2.24 7.85 -3.02
CA THR A 57 -1.70 7.42 -4.31
C THR A 57 -0.85 8.54 -4.88
N ALA A 58 0.31 8.20 -5.44
CA ALA A 58 1.09 9.14 -6.20
C ALA A 58 0.38 9.41 -7.54
N ALA A 59 0.24 10.69 -7.90
CA ALA A 59 -0.24 11.04 -9.23
C ALA A 59 0.85 10.68 -10.25
N THR A 60 0.67 9.55 -10.94
CA THR A 60 1.55 9.08 -12.00
C THR A 60 0.88 9.30 -13.36
N LYS A 61 1.67 9.61 -14.38
CA LYS A 61 1.18 9.59 -15.76
C LYS A 61 0.83 8.15 -16.16
N PRO A 62 -0.12 7.95 -17.10
CA PRO A 62 -0.45 6.61 -17.58
C PRO A 62 0.77 5.81 -18.08
N GLU A 63 1.79 6.46 -18.64
CA GLU A 63 2.99 5.79 -19.12
C GLU A 63 3.95 5.33 -17.99
N GLN A 64 3.68 5.73 -16.75
CA GLN A 64 4.49 5.38 -15.57
C GLN A 64 3.92 4.19 -14.78
N VAL A 65 2.79 3.62 -15.23
CA VAL A 65 2.06 2.52 -14.57
C VAL A 65 1.71 1.41 -15.54
#